data_AF-A0A9Q3DK58-F1
#
_entry.id   AF-A0A9Q3DK58-F1
#
_cell.length_a   1.000
_cell.length_b   1.000
_cell.length_c   1.000
_cell.angle_alpha   90.00
_cell.angle_beta   90.00
_cell.angle_gamma   90.00
#
_symmetry.space_group_name_H-M   'P 1'
#
loop_
_entity.id
_entity.type
_entity.pdbx_description
1 polymer ?
#
loop_
_entity_poly.entity_id
_entity_poly.type
_entity_poly.pdbx_seq_one_letter_code
_entity_poly.pdbx_strand_id
1 'polypeptide(L)'
;MKPQPPGHVMDNPYHPDDIKQDAMLVNKARSPSQYQDGDNMSYSEKEALKHLPEASIWPKFSGTGEYDCMELIDYIDGLLIDVPSIPDYWITVRLNTELKGHASIWYTEMKEIHGRRNWPWWKSQIIQKYINGTWIWQKTISFENDKYSVYKDPYYWCLRQSKRLEAIDPQMNIQMRNHKLLKQLPGELKHSVKCR
;
A
#
# COMPACT_ATOMS: atom_id res chain seq x y z
N MET A 1 40.16 37.99 -0.47
CA MET A 1 39.38 36.73 -0.61
C MET A 1 38.93 36.30 0.77
N LYS A 2 37.63 36.35 1.06
CA LYS A 2 37.05 35.85 2.32
C LYS A 2 36.51 34.43 2.06
N PRO A 3 36.78 33.43 2.92
CA PRO A 3 36.24 32.09 2.73
C PRO A 3 34.75 32.06 3.10
N GLN A 4 33.95 31.34 2.30
CA GLN A 4 32.54 31.05 2.56
C GLN A 4 32.40 30.02 3.71
N PRO A 5 31.31 30.08 4.50
CA PRO A 5 31.07 29.13 5.58
C PRO A 5 30.62 27.75 5.04
N PRO A 6 30.90 26.66 5.78
CA PRO A 6 30.49 25.31 5.39
C PRO A 6 28.96 25.17 5.41
N GLY A 7 28.44 24.48 4.39
CA GLY A 7 27.01 24.24 4.19
C GLY A 7 26.36 23.55 5.39
N HIS A 8 25.12 23.96 5.67
CA HIS A 8 24.23 23.32 6.64
C HIS A 8 24.01 21.87 6.19
N VAL A 9 24.53 20.91 6.95
CA VAL A 9 24.13 19.51 6.88
C VAL A 9 22.72 19.47 7.48
N MET A 10 21.73 19.07 6.68
CA MET A 10 20.41 18.73 7.22
C MET A 10 20.61 17.53 8.15
N ASP A 11 20.44 17.77 9.46
CA ASP A 11 20.44 16.71 10.46
C ASP A 11 19.37 15.68 10.10
N ASN A 12 19.83 14.46 9.79
CA ASN A 12 18.96 13.31 9.69
C ASN A 12 18.47 12.98 11.11
N PRO A 13 17.17 13.10 11.43
CA PRO A 13 16.69 13.04 12.82
C PRO A 13 16.64 11.61 13.41
N TYR A 14 17.30 10.63 12.78
CA TYR A 14 17.34 9.25 13.25
C TYR A 14 18.77 8.71 13.18
N HIS A 15 19.47 8.75 14.32
CA HIS A 15 20.79 8.18 14.50
C HIS A 15 20.66 6.68 14.84
N PRO A 16 21.46 5.76 14.24
CA PRO A 16 21.34 4.31 14.45
C PRO A 16 21.49 3.83 15.89
N ASP A 17 22.04 4.66 16.78
CA ASP A 17 22.28 4.31 18.18
C ASP A 17 21.10 4.62 19.11
N ASP A 18 20.14 5.45 18.68
CA ASP A 18 18.90 5.70 19.43
C ASP A 18 18.00 4.44 19.43
N ILE A 19 18.07 3.63 18.37
CA ILE A 19 17.36 2.36 18.21
C ILE A 19 17.81 1.32 19.27
N LYS A 20 19.06 1.42 19.75
CA LYS A 20 19.62 0.46 20.71
C LYS A 20 19.27 0.79 22.16
N GLN A 21 19.08 2.07 22.50
CA GLN A 21 18.72 2.48 23.86
C GLN A 21 17.26 2.17 24.19
N ASP A 22 16.34 2.34 23.24
CA ASP A 22 14.93 1.98 23.44
C ASP A 22 14.73 0.46 23.59
N ALA A 23 15.53 -0.35 22.89
CA ALA A 23 15.49 -1.82 23.00
C ALA A 23 15.90 -2.33 24.39
N MET A 24 16.73 -1.59 25.13
CA MET A 24 17.16 -1.99 26.49
C MET A 24 16.14 -1.64 27.58
N LEU A 25 15.30 -0.62 27.37
CA LEU A 25 14.30 -0.18 28.36
C LEU A 25 13.00 -1.02 28.31
N VAL A 26 12.66 -1.60 27.14
CA VAL A 26 11.45 -2.40 26.95
C VAL A 26 11.48 -3.75 27.70
N ASN A 27 12.65 -4.29 28.01
CA ASN A 27 12.78 -5.58 28.70
C ASN A 27 12.34 -5.55 30.18
N LYS A 28 12.05 -4.38 30.77
CA LYS A 28 11.68 -4.25 32.19
C LYS A 28 10.19 -4.00 32.44
N ALA A 29 9.36 -3.91 31.42
CA ALA A 29 7.92 -3.67 31.53
C ALA A 29 7.09 -4.83 30.95
N ARG A 30 7.38 -6.06 31.38
CA ARG A 30 6.55 -7.23 31.06
C ARG A 30 5.38 -7.32 32.07
N SER A 31 4.36 -6.49 31.87
CA SER A 31 3.07 -6.68 32.55
C SER A 31 2.33 -7.87 31.93
N PRO A 32 1.65 -8.72 32.72
CA PRO A 32 0.96 -9.90 32.19
C PRO A 32 -0.17 -9.51 31.23
N SER A 33 -0.11 -10.05 30.02
CA SER A 33 -1.14 -9.96 28.98
C SER A 33 -2.48 -10.49 29.51
N GLN A 34 -3.48 -9.62 29.62
CA GLN A 34 -4.87 -10.03 29.80
C GLN A 34 -5.51 -10.36 28.44
N TYR A 35 -5.09 -11.47 27.85
CA TYR A 35 -5.91 -12.21 26.88
C TYR A 35 -5.66 -13.67 27.19
N GLN A 36 -6.68 -14.32 27.76
CA GLN A 36 -6.65 -15.74 28.10
C GLN A 36 -6.48 -16.55 26.81
N ASP A 37 -5.40 -17.32 26.74
CA ASP A 37 -5.32 -18.51 25.91
C ASP A 37 -6.47 -19.44 26.31
N GLY A 38 -7.37 -19.70 25.37
CA GLY A 38 -8.49 -20.61 25.53
C GLY A 38 -9.02 -21.00 24.15
N ASP A 39 -8.70 -22.22 23.72
CA ASP A 39 -9.18 -22.87 22.51
C ASP A 39 -10.72 -23.00 22.47
N ASN A 40 -11.42 -21.90 22.22
CA ASN A 40 -12.83 -21.95 21.86
C ASN A 40 -13.16 -20.83 20.87
N MET A 41 -12.81 -21.07 19.61
CA MET A 41 -13.24 -20.25 18.49
C MET A 41 -14.77 -20.16 18.48
N SER A 42 -15.29 -18.93 18.51
CA SER A 42 -16.73 -18.66 18.55
C SER A 42 -17.42 -19.29 17.33
N TYR A 43 -18.69 -19.68 17.49
CA TYR A 43 -19.50 -20.20 16.39
C TYR A 43 -19.50 -19.23 15.18
N SER A 44 -19.56 -17.93 15.45
CA SER A 44 -19.50 -16.87 14.43
C SER A 44 -18.15 -16.81 13.69
N GLU A 45 -17.05 -17.12 14.36
CA GLU A 45 -15.71 -17.17 13.75
C GLU A 45 -15.55 -18.41 12.86
N LYS A 46 -16.10 -19.55 13.29
CA LYS A 46 -16.14 -20.78 12.49
C LYS A 46 -16.99 -20.62 11.23
N GLU A 47 -18.08 -19.86 11.30
CA GLU A 47 -18.89 -19.53 10.12
C GLU A 47 -18.17 -18.55 9.19
N ALA A 48 -17.55 -17.50 9.71
CA ALA A 48 -16.76 -16.55 8.91
C ALA A 48 -15.63 -17.26 8.13
N LEU A 49 -14.98 -18.26 8.73
CA LEU A 49 -13.94 -19.07 8.09
C LEU A 49 -14.42 -19.83 6.85
N LYS A 50 -15.70 -20.24 6.81
CA LYS A 50 -16.26 -20.95 5.63
C LYS A 50 -16.42 -20.03 4.42
N HIS A 51 -16.49 -18.72 4.66
CA HIS A 51 -16.64 -17.72 3.61
C HIS A 51 -15.31 -17.09 3.18
N LEU A 52 -14.20 -17.45 3.84
CA LEU A 52 -12.88 -16.98 3.44
C LEU A 52 -12.42 -17.69 2.15
N PRO A 53 -11.95 -16.93 1.14
CA PRO A 53 -11.32 -17.50 -0.04
C PRO A 53 -10.11 -18.37 0.32
N GLU A 54 -9.86 -19.42 -0.49
CA GLU A 54 -8.66 -20.23 -0.37
C GLU A 54 -7.39 -19.38 -0.49
N ALA A 55 -6.32 -19.77 0.21
CA ALA A 55 -5.03 -19.08 0.20
C ALA A 55 -4.49 -18.85 -1.22
N SER A 56 -4.74 -19.81 -2.12
CA SER A 56 -4.32 -19.79 -3.53
C SER A 56 -4.92 -18.63 -4.34
N ILE A 57 -6.00 -18.03 -3.87
CA ILE A 57 -6.77 -16.98 -4.56
C ILE A 57 -6.29 -15.57 -4.14
N TRP A 58 -5.56 -15.47 -3.03
CA TRP A 58 -5.11 -14.18 -2.53
C TRP A 58 -4.05 -13.57 -3.44
N PRO A 59 -4.05 -12.24 -3.64
CA PRO A 59 -3.01 -11.57 -4.40
C PRO A 59 -1.67 -11.71 -3.68
N LYS A 60 -0.65 -12.13 -4.43
CA LYS A 60 0.71 -12.23 -3.91
C LYS A 60 1.38 -10.86 -3.96
N PHE A 61 2.07 -10.50 -2.89
CA PHE A 61 2.77 -9.23 -2.79
C PHE A 61 4.26 -9.44 -2.54
N SER A 62 5.11 -9.03 -3.50
CA SER A 62 6.56 -9.17 -3.39
C SER A 62 7.28 -7.89 -2.99
N GLY A 63 6.58 -6.75 -3.03
CA GLY A 63 7.16 -5.42 -2.80
C GLY A 63 7.90 -4.85 -4.01
N THR A 64 7.80 -5.50 -5.16
CA THR A 64 8.52 -5.14 -6.40
C THR A 64 7.59 -5.04 -7.61
N GLY A 65 6.34 -5.49 -7.49
CA GLY A 65 5.34 -5.32 -8.54
C GLY A 65 4.96 -3.85 -8.71
N GLU A 66 4.44 -3.50 -9.89
CA GLU A 66 4.11 -2.10 -10.17
C GLU A 66 2.90 -1.61 -9.34
N TYR A 67 1.91 -2.47 -9.08
CA TYR A 67 0.70 -2.16 -8.30
C TYR A 67 0.30 -3.26 -7.30
N ASP A 68 1.18 -4.24 -7.06
CA ASP A 68 0.92 -5.41 -6.22
C ASP A 68 0.53 -5.03 -4.77
N CYS A 69 1.11 -3.96 -4.25
CA CYS A 69 0.78 -3.40 -2.94
C CYS A 69 -0.66 -2.89 -2.85
N MET A 70 -1.14 -2.18 -3.87
CA MET A 70 -2.50 -1.64 -3.87
C MET A 70 -3.52 -2.75 -4.12
N GLU A 71 -3.21 -3.69 -5.03
CA GLU A 71 -4.07 -4.85 -5.29
C GLU A 71 -4.27 -5.70 -4.02
N LEU A 72 -3.21 -5.88 -3.21
CA LEU A 72 -3.33 -6.53 -1.90
C LEU A 72 -4.24 -5.76 -0.93
N ILE A 73 -4.05 -4.44 -0.83
CA ILE A 73 -4.84 -3.59 0.08
C ILE A 73 -6.31 -3.61 -0.32
N ASP A 74 -6.61 -3.37 -1.59
CA ASP A 74 -7.97 -3.32 -2.12
C ASP A 74 -8.68 -4.66 -1.96
N TYR A 75 -7.96 -5.77 -2.14
CA TYR A 75 -8.50 -7.11 -1.92
C TYR A 75 -8.88 -7.35 -0.46
N ILE A 76 -8.00 -7.01 0.49
CA ILE A 76 -8.28 -7.22 1.92
C ILE A 76 -9.39 -6.29 2.40
N ASP A 77 -9.40 -5.03 1.95
CA ASP A 77 -10.48 -4.10 2.27
C ASP A 77 -11.82 -4.56 1.70
N GLY A 78 -11.85 -5.06 0.46
CA GLY A 78 -13.04 -5.65 -0.16
C GLY A 78 -13.53 -6.87 0.60
N LEU A 79 -12.62 -7.76 1.00
CA LEU A 79 -12.95 -8.93 1.81
C LEU A 79 -13.58 -8.54 3.17
N LEU A 80 -13.06 -7.49 3.82
CA LEU A 80 -13.60 -6.98 5.07
C LEU A 80 -14.97 -6.29 4.92
N ILE A 81 -15.26 -5.73 3.74
CA ILE A 81 -16.60 -5.20 3.41
C ILE A 81 -17.60 -6.36 3.30
N ASP A 82 -17.22 -7.42 2.58
CA ASP A 82 -18.11 -8.57 2.34
C ASP A 82 -18.27 -9.47 3.57
N VAL A 83 -17.22 -9.60 4.39
CA VAL A 83 -17.21 -10.42 5.60
C VAL A 83 -16.63 -9.62 6.79
N PRO A 84 -17.42 -8.71 7.39
CA PRO A 84 -16.94 -7.84 8.48
C PRO A 84 -16.56 -8.58 9.77
N SER A 85 -16.99 -9.83 9.92
CA SER A 85 -16.75 -10.66 11.10
C SER A 85 -15.39 -11.36 11.11
N ILE A 86 -14.55 -11.18 10.08
CA ILE A 86 -13.21 -11.77 10.05
C ILE A 86 -12.34 -11.16 11.15
N PRO A 87 -11.81 -11.97 12.09
CA PRO A 87 -10.87 -11.47 13.09
C PRO A 87 -9.54 -11.04 12.46
N ASP A 88 -8.97 -9.93 12.92
CA ASP A 88 -7.69 -9.38 12.45
C ASP A 88 -6.54 -10.41 12.45
N TYR A 89 -6.53 -11.31 13.43
CA TYR A 89 -5.53 -12.37 13.51
C TYR A 89 -5.48 -13.22 12.23
N TRP A 90 -6.62 -13.53 11.63
CA TRP A 90 -6.67 -14.29 10.37
C TRP A 90 -6.01 -13.55 9.22
N ILE A 91 -6.23 -12.24 9.12
CA ILE A 91 -5.56 -11.39 8.13
C ILE A 91 -4.04 -11.44 8.35
N THR A 92 -3.58 -11.31 9.60
CA THR A 92 -2.14 -11.36 9.89
C THR A 92 -1.50 -12.72 9.65
N VAL A 93 -2.24 -13.82 9.82
CA VAL A 93 -1.79 -15.17 9.46
C VAL A 93 -1.66 -15.31 7.95
N ARG A 94 -2.62 -14.76 7.19
CA ARG A 94 -2.57 -14.74 5.73
C ARG A 94 -1.45 -13.87 5.18
N LEU A 95 -1.18 -12.71 5.78
CA LEU A 95 -0.05 -11.87 5.38
C LEU A 95 1.28 -12.64 5.45
N ASN A 96 1.50 -13.49 6.45
CA ASN A 96 2.68 -14.35 6.50
C ASN A 96 2.81 -15.29 5.27
N THR A 97 1.69 -15.74 4.67
CA THR A 97 1.71 -16.67 3.54
C THR A 97 1.75 -15.97 2.19
N GLU A 98 1.14 -14.80 2.06
CA GLU A 98 0.98 -14.10 0.77
C GLU A 98 2.11 -13.14 0.44
N LEU A 99 2.83 -12.66 1.46
CA LEU A 99 4.03 -11.87 1.27
C LEU A 99 5.18 -12.74 0.76
N LYS A 100 5.93 -12.22 -0.21
CA LYS A 100 7.07 -12.91 -0.85
C LYS A 100 8.30 -12.01 -0.89
N GLY A 101 9.47 -12.63 -1.00
CA GLY A 101 10.75 -11.92 -1.16
C GLY A 101 10.98 -10.86 -0.08
N HIS A 102 11.34 -9.65 -0.50
CA HIS A 102 11.65 -8.54 0.40
C HIS A 102 10.45 -8.12 1.28
N ALA A 103 9.22 -8.25 0.80
CA ALA A 103 8.04 -7.93 1.59
C ALA A 103 7.81 -8.91 2.75
N SER A 104 8.13 -10.19 2.55
CA SER A 104 8.04 -11.20 3.62
C SER A 104 9.05 -10.91 4.73
N ILE A 105 10.30 -10.58 4.37
CA ILE A 105 11.37 -10.30 5.34
C ILE A 105 11.00 -9.08 6.19
N TRP A 106 10.64 -7.98 5.53
CA TRP A 106 10.21 -6.75 6.21
C TRP A 106 9.02 -6.99 7.15
N TYR A 107 8.03 -7.79 6.73
CA TYR A 107 6.86 -8.08 7.58
C TYR A 107 7.24 -8.87 8.83
N THR A 108 8.12 -9.88 8.70
CA THR A 108 8.62 -10.65 9.85
C THR A 108 9.32 -9.75 10.85
N GLU A 109 10.24 -8.88 10.40
CA GLU A 109 10.95 -7.93 11.26
C GLU A 109 9.98 -6.97 11.97
N MET A 110 9.04 -6.38 11.24
CA MET A 110 8.04 -5.48 11.80
C MET A 110 7.16 -6.17 12.85
N LYS A 111 6.81 -7.44 12.62
CA LYS A 111 5.99 -8.24 13.54
C LYS A 111 6.75 -8.61 14.81
N GLU A 112 8.06 -8.85 14.72
CA GLU A 112 8.92 -9.07 15.88
C GLU A 112 9.03 -7.83 16.77
N ILE A 113 9.17 -6.64 16.16
CA ILE A 113 9.30 -5.37 16.88
C ILE A 113 7.97 -4.93 17.50
N HIS A 114 6.88 -4.96 16.73
CA HIS A 114 5.61 -4.35 17.13
C HIS A 114 4.57 -5.34 17.66
N GLY A 115 4.84 -6.65 17.56
CA GLY A 115 3.95 -7.71 18.01
C GLY A 115 2.69 -7.86 17.16
N ARG A 116 1.61 -8.34 17.79
CA ARG A 116 0.30 -8.52 17.13
C ARG A 116 -0.37 -7.15 16.94
N ARG A 117 -0.81 -6.86 15.72
CA ARG A 117 -1.48 -5.61 15.32
C ARG A 117 -2.65 -5.90 14.38
N ASN A 118 -3.62 -4.98 14.34
CA ASN A 118 -4.81 -5.07 13.51
C ASN A 118 -4.54 -4.69 12.05
N TRP A 119 -5.49 -5.01 11.15
CA TRP A 119 -5.36 -4.68 9.73
C TRP A 119 -5.17 -3.19 9.45
N PRO A 120 -5.94 -2.24 10.03
CA PRO A 120 -5.75 -0.82 9.78
C PRO A 120 -4.32 -0.33 10.05
N TRP A 121 -3.68 -0.84 11.11
CA TRP A 121 -2.30 -0.54 11.39
C TRP A 121 -1.37 -1.12 10.33
N TRP A 122 -1.53 -2.40 9.96
CA TRP A 122 -0.71 -3.03 8.93
C TRP A 122 -0.84 -2.35 7.57
N LYS A 123 -2.07 -2.00 7.17
CA LYS A 123 -2.35 -1.19 5.99
C LYS A 123 -1.57 0.13 6.01
N SER A 124 -1.57 0.84 7.15
CA SER A 124 -0.82 2.10 7.28
C SER A 124 0.70 1.90 7.07
N GLN A 125 1.27 0.82 7.61
CA GLN A 125 2.69 0.52 7.50
C GLN A 125 3.07 0.09 6.08
N ILE A 126 2.22 -0.70 5.42
CA ILE A 126 2.39 -1.11 4.02
C ILE A 126 2.38 0.12 3.11
N ILE A 127 1.39 1.02 3.28
CA ILE A 127 1.31 2.29 2.54
C ILE A 127 2.58 3.11 2.77
N GLN A 128 2.98 3.31 4.02
CA GLN A 128 4.16 4.11 4.34
C GLN A 128 5.46 3.54 3.74
N LYS A 129 5.61 2.21 3.73
CA LYS A 129 6.81 1.54 3.23
C LYS A 129 6.87 1.55 1.70
N TYR A 130 5.78 1.15 1.04
CA TYR A 130 5.77 0.83 -0.39
C TYR A 130 5.10 1.90 -1.27
N ILE A 131 4.16 2.66 -0.72
CA ILE A 131 3.47 3.78 -1.39
C ILE A 131 4.02 5.10 -0.83
N ASN A 132 5.34 5.23 -0.86
CA ASN A 132 6.04 6.43 -0.39
C ASN A 132 6.11 7.51 -1.50
N GLY A 133 6.57 8.71 -1.13
CA GLY A 133 6.66 9.84 -2.06
C GLY A 133 7.51 9.56 -3.31
N THR A 134 8.58 8.77 -3.18
CA THR A 134 9.42 8.36 -4.32
C THR A 134 8.64 7.50 -5.30
N TRP A 135 7.85 6.55 -4.80
CA TRP A 135 7.01 5.71 -5.65
C TRP A 135 5.92 6.54 -6.36
N ILE A 136 5.24 7.44 -5.64
CA ILE A 136 4.24 8.35 -6.22
C ILE A 136 4.85 9.22 -7.32
N TRP A 137 6.06 9.75 -7.08
CA TRP A 137 6.80 10.52 -8.09
C TRP A 137 7.14 9.67 -9.32
N GLN A 138 7.61 8.44 -9.14
CA GLN A 138 7.87 7.51 -10.26
C GLN A 138 6.61 7.22 -11.08
N LYS A 139 5.45 7.05 -10.42
CA LYS A 139 4.15 6.87 -11.11
C LYS A 139 3.73 8.13 -11.85
N THR A 140 3.98 9.30 -11.28
CA THR A 140 3.71 10.59 -11.92
C THR A 140 4.53 10.74 -13.20
N ILE A 141 5.84 10.46 -13.16
CA ILE A 141 6.70 10.46 -14.35
C ILE A 141 6.25 9.42 -15.37
N SER A 142 5.90 8.22 -14.92
CA SER A 142 5.41 7.16 -15.82
C SER A 142 4.11 7.57 -16.53
N PHE A 143 3.22 8.28 -15.83
CA PHE A 143 2.01 8.86 -16.40
C PHE A 143 2.32 9.97 -17.41
N GLU A 144 3.23 10.89 -17.08
CA GLU A 144 3.58 12.02 -17.93
C GLU A 144 4.32 11.63 -19.21
N ASN A 145 5.19 10.62 -19.14
CA ASN A 145 5.99 10.15 -20.27
C ASN A 145 5.20 9.23 -21.22
N ASP A 146 4.18 8.51 -20.72
CA ASP A 146 3.41 7.54 -21.52
C ASP A 146 2.26 8.21 -22.28
N LYS A 147 2.61 9.14 -23.18
CA LYS A 147 1.67 9.79 -24.11
C LYS A 147 0.93 8.76 -24.97
N TYR A 148 -0.32 9.07 -25.30
CA TYR A 148 -1.07 8.24 -26.22
C TYR A 148 -0.49 8.31 -27.64
N SER A 149 -0.53 7.19 -28.36
CA SER A 149 -0.13 7.10 -29.76
C SER A 149 -1.11 6.21 -30.51
N VAL A 150 -1.36 6.50 -31.78
CA VAL A 150 -2.32 5.75 -32.62
C VAL A 150 -2.00 4.25 -32.73
N TYR A 151 -0.75 3.85 -32.50
CA TYR A 151 -0.30 2.46 -32.52
C TYR A 151 -0.61 1.67 -31.23
N LYS A 152 -1.08 2.33 -30.17
CA LYS A 152 -1.45 1.66 -28.91
C LYS A 152 -2.94 1.34 -28.92
N ASP A 153 -3.30 0.21 -28.32
CA ASP A 153 -4.70 -0.08 -28.04
C ASP A 153 -5.27 0.98 -27.07
N PRO A 154 -6.36 1.69 -27.45
CA PRO A 154 -6.92 2.76 -26.62
C PRO A 154 -7.42 2.25 -25.27
N TYR A 155 -8.06 1.08 -25.24
CA TYR A 155 -8.65 0.53 -24.04
C TYR A 155 -7.57 0.18 -23.00
N TYR A 156 -6.55 -0.57 -23.41
CA TYR A 156 -5.47 -0.96 -22.51
C TYR A 156 -4.62 0.24 -22.05
N TRP A 157 -4.41 1.23 -22.92
CA TRP A 157 -3.71 2.44 -22.53
C TRP A 157 -4.52 3.25 -21.51
N CYS A 158 -5.82 3.48 -21.76
CA CYS A 158 -6.69 4.18 -20.82
C CYS A 158 -6.76 3.48 -19.46
N LEU A 159 -6.90 2.15 -19.45
CA LEU A 159 -6.94 1.36 -18.21
C LEU A 159 -5.64 1.53 -17.40
N ARG A 160 -4.48 1.42 -18.06
CA ARG A 160 -3.18 1.59 -17.41
C ARG A 160 -2.98 3.01 -16.86
N GLN A 161 -3.34 4.04 -17.63
CA GLN A 161 -3.26 5.43 -17.13
C GLN A 161 -4.25 5.70 -16.00
N SER A 162 -5.44 5.10 -16.05
CA SER A 162 -6.42 5.21 -14.96
C SER A 162 -5.85 4.64 -13.67
N LYS A 163 -5.26 3.43 -13.72
CA LYS A 163 -4.60 2.82 -12.55
C LYS A 163 -3.48 3.69 -11.99
N ARG A 164 -2.68 4.35 -12.85
CA ARG A 164 -1.64 5.31 -12.42
C ARG A 164 -2.24 6.52 -11.71
N LEU A 165 -3.33 7.07 -12.23
CA LEU A 165 -3.98 8.23 -11.63
C LEU A 165 -4.62 7.89 -10.28
N GLU A 166 -5.25 6.71 -10.16
CA GLU A 166 -5.76 6.17 -8.90
C GLU A 166 -4.64 5.97 -7.88
N ALA A 167 -3.48 5.49 -8.32
CA ALA A 167 -2.29 5.32 -7.49
C ALA A 167 -1.73 6.65 -6.94
N ILE A 168 -1.70 7.68 -7.79
CA ILE A 168 -1.13 8.99 -7.45
C ILE A 168 -2.08 9.76 -6.52
N ASP A 169 -3.38 9.69 -6.78
CA ASP A 169 -4.40 10.39 -6.03
C ASP A 169 -5.69 9.53 -5.98
N PRO A 170 -5.84 8.70 -4.92
CA PRO A 170 -7.00 7.84 -4.75
C PRO A 170 -8.32 8.59 -4.61
N GLN A 171 -8.29 9.86 -4.22
CA GLN A 171 -9.49 10.69 -4.03
C GLN A 171 -9.85 11.50 -5.30
N MET A 172 -9.12 11.28 -6.40
CA MET A 172 -9.37 11.98 -7.66
C MET A 172 -10.75 11.63 -8.22
N ASN A 173 -11.59 12.65 -8.41
CA ASN A 173 -12.89 12.47 -9.04
C ASN A 173 -12.75 12.09 -10.53
N ILE A 174 -13.81 11.48 -11.07
CA ILE A 174 -13.83 10.97 -12.45
C ILE A 174 -13.61 12.06 -13.51
N GLN A 175 -14.12 13.28 -13.28
CA GLN A 175 -13.98 14.40 -14.21
C GLN A 175 -12.52 14.86 -14.32
N MET A 176 -11.85 15.01 -13.18
CA MET A 176 -10.44 15.36 -13.09
C MET A 176 -9.57 14.28 -13.73
N ARG A 177 -9.88 13.01 -13.49
CA ARG A 177 -9.20 11.87 -14.11
C ARG A 177 -9.33 11.93 -15.63
N ASN A 178 -10.54 12.09 -16.14
CA ASN A 178 -10.81 12.22 -17.58
C ASN A 178 -10.06 13.40 -18.19
N HIS A 179 -10.06 14.55 -17.52
CA HIS A 179 -9.32 15.73 -17.97
C HIS A 179 -7.81 15.48 -18.05
N LYS A 180 -7.24 14.81 -17.04
CA LYS A 180 -5.83 14.42 -17.05
C LYS A 180 -5.50 13.44 -18.18
N LEU A 181 -6.37 12.46 -18.45
CA LEU A 181 -6.20 11.52 -19.57
C LEU A 181 -6.24 12.23 -20.92
N LEU A 182 -7.20 13.14 -21.11
CA LEU A 182 -7.33 13.92 -22.35
C LEU A 182 -6.09 14.77 -22.64
N LYS A 183 -5.44 15.32 -21.61
CA LYS A 183 -4.15 16.05 -21.73
C LYS A 183 -2.97 15.18 -22.19
N GLN A 184 -3.10 13.85 -22.12
CA GLN A 184 -2.07 12.92 -22.59
C GLN A 184 -2.25 12.53 -24.08
N LEU A 185 -3.35 12.96 -24.71
CA LEU A 185 -3.58 12.75 -26.14
C LEU A 185 -2.75 13.72 -26.98
N PRO A 186 -2.22 13.28 -28.14
CA PRO A 186 -1.51 14.17 -29.05
C PRO A 186 -2.48 15.11 -29.78
N GLY A 187 -2.11 16.38 -29.90
CA GLY A 187 -2.85 17.41 -30.63
C GLY A 187 -3.79 18.26 -29.76
N GLU A 188 -4.33 19.33 -30.34
CA GLU A 188 -5.37 20.13 -29.69
C GLU A 188 -6.71 19.41 -29.82
N LEU A 189 -7.39 19.18 -28.69
CA LEU A 189 -8.79 18.77 -28.66
C LEU A 189 -9.64 19.89 -29.27
N LYS A 190 -9.86 19.82 -30.59
CA LYS A 190 -10.81 20.69 -31.26
C LYS A 190 -12.21 20.29 -30.82
N HIS A 191 -12.83 21.14 -30.02
CA HIS A 191 -14.25 21.03 -29.69
C HIS A 191 -15.08 21.07 -30.98
N SER A 192 -15.48 19.91 -31.50
CA SER A 192 -16.62 19.84 -32.41
C SER A 192 -17.90 19.85 -31.58
N VAL A 193 -18.14 20.94 -30.84
CA VAL A 193 -19.45 21.17 -30.20
C VAL A 193 -20.40 21.58 -31.32
N LYS A 194 -20.98 20.59 -32.00
CA LYS A 194 -22.25 20.79 -32.69
C LYS A 194 -23.35 20.39 -31.72
N CYS A 195 -23.72 21.33 -30.85
CA CYS A 195 -25.06 21.29 -30.27
C CYS A 195 -26.03 21.64 -31.41
N ARG A 196 -26.93 20.72 -31.75
CA ARG A 196 -28.12 20.97 -32.56
C ARG A 196 -29.31 21.12 -31.64
#